data_AF-A0A6B3CC04-F1
#
_entry.id   AF-A0A6B3CC04-F1
#
_cell.length_a   1.000
_cell.length_b   1.000
_cell.length_c   1.000
_cell.angle_alpha   90.00
_cell.angle_beta   90.00
_cell.angle_gamma   90.00
#
_symmetry.space_group_name_H-M   'P 1'
#
loop_
_entity.id
_entity.type
_entity.pdbx_description
1 polymer ?
#
loop_
_entity_poly.entity_id
_entity_poly.type
_entity_poly.pdbx_seq_one_letter_code
_entity_poly.pdbx_strand_id
1 'polypeptide(L)' 'HLAQLRRIIDDPEASGNDKFVALDLLKNANIAAAGVLPMCQDTGTAIVMGKRGQNVLTAGGDEEALSRGIYDAYK' A
#
# COMPACT_ATOMS: atom_id res chain seq x y z
N HIS A 1 -5.30 1.50 9.15
CA HIS A 1 -6.11 0.51 8.42
C HIS A 1 -6.21 -0.83 9.17
N LEU A 2 -5.12 -1.53 9.49
CA LEU A 2 -5.16 -2.85 10.17
C LEU A 2 -5.99 -2.88 11.48
N ALA A 3 -5.93 -1.82 12.28
CA ALA A 3 -6.77 -1.71 13.49
C ALA A 3 -8.28 -1.74 13.20
N GLN A 4 -8.73 -1.30 12.02
CA GLN A 4 -10.12 -1.40 11.60
C GLN A 4 -10.52 -2.85 11.34
N LEU A 5 -9.66 -3.63 10.68
CA LEU A 5 -9.88 -5.08 10.49
C LEU A 5 -9.94 -5.80 11.85
N ARG A 6 -9.07 -5.42 12.80
CA ARG A 6 -9.13 -5.98 14.16
C ARG A 6 -10.45 -5.65 14.86
N ARG A 7 -10.95 -4.42 14.73
CA ARG A 7 -12.24 -4.03 15.30
C ARG A 7 -13.39 -4.89 14.78
N ILE A 8 -13.42 -5.22 13.48
CA ILE A 8 -14.44 -6.11 12.90
C ILE A 8 -14.44 -7.50 13.57
N ILE A 9 -13.25 -8.02 13.90
CA ILE A 9 -13.12 -9.32 14.58
C ILE A 9 -13.68 -9.26 15.99
N ASP A 10 -13.39 -8.17 16.71
CA ASP A 10 -13.79 -7.97 18.11
C ASP A 10 -15.26 -7.54 18.27
N ASP A 11 -15.88 -7.04 17.20
CA ASP A 11 -17.24 -6.54 17.21
C ASP A 11 -18.25 -7.70 17.38
N PRO A 12 -19.07 -7.71 18.46
CA PRO A 12 -20.10 -8.74 18.65
C PRO A 12 -21.25 -8.63 17.64
N GLU A 13 -21.46 -7.46 17.02
CA GLU A 13 -22.52 -7.23 16.02
C GLU A 13 -22.09 -7.59 14.60
N ALA A 14 -20.79 -7.79 14.36
CA ALA A 14 -20.27 -8.18 13.06
C ALA A 14 -20.71 -9.61 12.68
N SER A 15 -21.10 -9.79 11.41
CA SER A 15 -21.53 -11.09 10.92
C SER A 15 -20.36 -12.08 10.86
N GLY A 16 -20.69 -13.37 10.77
CA GLY A 16 -19.66 -14.40 10.57
C GLY A 16 -18.82 -14.17 9.30
N ASN A 17 -19.44 -13.64 8.24
CA ASN A 17 -18.76 -13.32 6.99
C ASN A 17 -17.81 -12.12 7.15
N ASP A 18 -18.21 -11.08 7.89
CA ASP A 18 -17.36 -9.92 8.13
C ASP A 18 -16.07 -10.33 8.87
N LYS A 19 -16.22 -11.17 9.90
CA LYS A 19 -15.09 -11.69 10.67
C LYS A 19 -14.18 -12.59 9.83
N PHE A 20 -14.78 -13.44 8.98
CA PHE A 20 -14.04 -14.31 8.06
C PHE A 20 -13.20 -13.48 7.07
N VAL A 21 -13.81 -12.52 6.39
CA VAL A 21 -13.11 -11.66 5.42
C VAL A 21 -12.03 -10.82 6.10
N ALA A 22 -12.32 -10.24 7.28
CA ALA A 22 -11.33 -9.45 8.03
C ALA A 22 -10.11 -10.28 8.44
N LEU A 23 -10.32 -11.54 8.87
CA LEU A 23 -9.24 -12.45 9.23
C LEU A 23 -8.36 -12.80 8.02
N ASP A 24 -8.97 -13.08 6.86
CA ASP A 24 -8.22 -13.41 5.65
C ASP A 24 -7.42 -12.21 5.12
N LEU A 25 -7.97 -10.99 5.21
CA LEU A 25 -7.22 -9.77 4.89
C LEU A 25 -6.02 -9.57 5.85
N LEU A 26 -6.15 -9.88 7.14
CA LEU A 26 -5.04 -9.81 8.09
C LEU A 26 -3.97 -10.87 7.81
N LYS A 27 -4.35 -12.10 7.46
CA LYS A 27 -3.40 -13.14 7.05
C LYS A 27 -2.65 -12.74 5.78
N ASN A 28 -3.36 -12.19 4.79
CA ASN A 28 -2.76 -11.69 3.56
C ASN A 28 -1.76 -10.56 3.85
N ALA A 29 -2.11 -9.61 4.72
CA ALA A 29 -1.20 -8.55 5.14
C ALA A 29 0.07 -9.09 5.83
N ASN A 30 -0.06 -10.14 6.65
CA ASN A 30 1.08 -10.79 7.30
C ASN A 30 2.00 -11.51 6.28
N ILE A 31 1.44 -12.17 5.27
CA ILE A 31 2.21 -12.81 4.19
C ILE A 31 2.96 -11.75 3.38
N ALA A 32 2.28 -10.67 3.00
CA ALA A 32 2.87 -9.59 2.22
C ALA A 32 4.01 -8.86 2.95
N ALA A 33 3.96 -8.80 4.28
CA ALA A 33 5.00 -8.18 5.11
C ALA A 33 6.38 -8.86 4.97
N ALA A 34 6.45 -10.10 4.46
CA ALA A 34 7.72 -10.76 4.16
C ALA A 34 8.46 -10.17 2.95
N GLY A 35 7.82 -9.30 2.16
CA GLY A 35 8.41 -8.64 1.00
C GLY A 35 8.62 -9.56 -0.23
N VAL A 36 8.07 -10.78 -0.21
CA VAL A 36 8.16 -11.74 -1.33
C VAL A 36 6.93 -11.65 -2.23
N LEU A 37 5.73 -11.55 -1.65
CA LEU A 37 4.47 -11.44 -2.38
C LEU A 37 3.82 -10.08 -2.12
N PRO A 38 3.27 -9.41 -3.15
CA PRO A 38 2.53 -8.17 -2.93
C PRO A 38 1.20 -8.46 -2.23
N MET A 39 0.65 -7.45 -1.55
CA MET A 39 -0.65 -7.56 -0.87
C MET A 39 -1.79 -7.83 -1.86
N CYS A 40 -1.72 -7.27 -3.07
CA CYS A 40 -2.70 -7.46 -4.13
C CYS A 40 -1.98 -7.86 -5.42
N GLN A 41 -2.65 -8.68 -6.25
CA GLN A 41 -2.16 -9.02 -7.59
C GLN A 41 -2.14 -7.79 -8.51
N ASP A 42 -3.15 -6.93 -8.40
CA ASP A 42 -3.14 -5.61 -9.03
C ASP A 42 -2.33 -4.67 -8.12
N THR A 43 -1.09 -4.41 -8.52
CA THR A 43 -0.16 -3.51 -7.83
C THR A 43 -0.41 -2.03 -8.15
N GLY A 44 -1.44 -1.73 -8.94
CA GLY A 44 -1.98 -0.40 -9.18
C GLY A 44 -1.17 0.47 -10.13
N THR A 45 -1.60 1.73 -10.24
CA THR A 45 -0.91 2.79 -11.00
C THR A 45 -0.09 3.66 -10.04
N ALA A 46 1.19 3.86 -10.33
CA ALA A 46 2.03 4.77 -9.58
C ALA A 46 1.60 6.24 -9.81
N ILE A 47 1.23 6.93 -8.74
CA ILE A 47 0.80 8.34 -8.77
C ILE A 47 1.78 9.16 -7.94
N VAL A 48 2.34 10.22 -8.52
CA VAL A 48 3.23 11.15 -7.82
C VAL A 48 2.62 12.55 -7.78
N MET A 49 2.40 13.09 -6.57
CA MET A 49 2.03 14.48 -6.34
C MET A 49 3.21 15.22 -5.72
N GLY A 50 4.02 15.87 -6.55
CA GLY A 50 5.15 16.68 -6.10
C GLY A 50 4.75 18.12 -5.79
N LYS A 51 5.23 18.67 -4.68
CA LYS A 51 5.16 20.11 -4.36
C LYS A 51 6.57 20.61 -4.07
N ARG A 52 7.23 21.20 -5.08
CA ARG A 52 8.60 21.73 -4.93
C ARG A 52 8.55 23.17 -4.41
N GLY A 53 9.10 23.38 -3.21
CA GLY A 53 9.23 24.71 -2.64
C GLY A 53 10.28 25.54 -3.37
N GLN A 54 10.14 26.87 -3.30
CA GLN A 54 11.03 27.82 -3.99
C GLN A 54 12.53 27.64 -3.70
N ASN A 55 12.89 27.15 -2.51
CA ASN A 55 14.27 26.95 -2.08
C ASN A 55 14.74 25.48 -2.22
N VAL A 56 13.93 24.61 -2.84
CA VAL A 56 14.32 23.23 -3.13
C VAL A 56 14.83 23.17 -4.55
N LEU A 57 16.15 23.13 -4.69
CA LEU A 57 16.83 23.03 -5.98
C LEU A 57 17.16 21.58 -6.27
N THR A 58 16.72 21.10 -7.42
CA THR A 58 17.11 19.81 -7.99
C THR A 58 17.94 20.05 -9.25
N ALA A 59 18.61 19.02 -9.76
CA ALA A 59 19.33 19.12 -11.03
C ALA A 59 18.40 19.27 -12.26
N GLY A 60 17.08 19.36 -12.06
CA GLY A 60 16.06 19.21 -13.10
C GLY A 60 15.76 17.74 -13.40
N GLY A 61 14.86 17.49 -14.35
CA GLY A 61 14.48 16.13 -14.76
C GLY A 61 13.77 15.34 -13.66
N ASP A 62 13.06 16.02 -12.76
CA ASP A 62 12.41 15.39 -11.60
C ASP A 62 11.47 14.26 -12.01
N GLU A 63 10.72 14.43 -13.11
CA GLU A 63 9.81 13.41 -13.63
C GLU A 63 10.53 12.14 -14.06
N GLU A 64 11.68 12.26 -14.74
CA GLU A 64 12.48 11.10 -15.16
C GLU A 64 13.08 10.38 -13.96
N ALA A 65 13.66 11.12 -13.02
CA ALA A 65 14.24 10.56 -11.81
C ALA A 65 13.18 9.81 -10.98
N LEU A 66 12.00 10.39 -10.82
CA LEU A 66 10.87 9.74 -10.13
C LEU A 66 10.38 8.51 -10.90
N SER A 67 10.24 8.61 -12.21
CA SER A 67 9.81 7.49 -13.06
C SER A 67 10.82 6.34 -13.06
N ARG A 68 12.12 6.63 -12.98
CA ARG A 68 13.17 5.61 -12.86
C ARG A 68 13.06 4.84 -11.55
N GLY A 69 12.82 5.53 -10.42
CA GLY A 69 12.59 4.87 -9.14
C GLY A 69 11.35 3.98 -9.14
N ILE A 70 10.26 4.42 -9.79
CA ILE A 70 9.07 3.59 -10.01
C ILE A 70 9.41 2.37 -10.86
N TYR A 71 10.13 2.55 -11.97
CA TYR A 71 10.54 1.44 -12.82
C TYR A 71 11.39 0.42 -12.06
N ASP A 72 12.35 0.88 -11.26
CA ASP A 72 13.23 0.00 -10.47
C ASP A 72 12.46 -0.77 -9.38
N ALA A 73 11.35 -0.23 -8.87
CA ALA A 73 10.49 -0.91 -7.89
C ALA A 73 9.59 -2.00 -8.51
N TYR A 74 9.34 -1.96 -9.82
CA TYR A 74 8.45 -2.89 -10.53
C TYR A 74 9.17 -3.85 -11.48
N LYS A 75 10.48 -3.67 -11.69
CA LYS A 75 11.29 -4.51 -12.57
C LYS A 75 11.71 -5.83 -11.92
#